data_AF-A0A851KHK6-F1
#
_entry.id   AF-A0A851KHK6-F1
#
_cell.length_a   1.000
_cell.length_b   1.000
_cell.length_c   1.000
_cell.angle_alpha   90.00
_cell.angle_beta   90.00
_cell.angle_gamma   90.00
#
_symmetry.space_group_name_H-M   'P 1'
#
loop_
_entity.id
_entity.type
_entity.pdbx_description
1 polymer ?
#
loop_
_entity_poly.entity_id
_entity_poly.type
_entity_poly.pdbx_seq_one_letter_code
_entity_poly.pdbx_strand_id
1 'polypeptide(L)'
;MIDIVCSPTPFLVGILSCCLPQLSDLPIEEVRICEAQTLSDEDEILPHKLQAALVQILEERSEILSHEQSDTQGDTTLNSLVSEAFVQFFVEIVGHYSLHMSVTEQGQRVFQREPFRKSHGSRTVRHFLHCFMETQMFAGFIQDRELSKSLGRGLFEVRALEYLESIPETERTGMNKILRSLGKGTPLAFVHS
;
A
#
# COMPACT_ATOMS: atom_id res chain seq x y z
N MET A 1 10.96 26.06 15.71
CA MET A 1 10.71 25.16 14.56
C MET A 1 10.36 23.75 15.00
N ILE A 2 10.77 23.31 16.19
CA ILE A 2 10.23 22.08 16.79
C ILE A 2 8.71 22.17 17.05
N ASP A 3 8.17 23.38 17.17
CA ASP A 3 6.75 23.71 17.41
C ASP A 3 5.77 23.14 16.37
N ILE A 4 6.27 22.68 15.20
CA ILE A 4 5.47 21.98 14.19
C ILE A 4 4.84 20.68 14.75
N VAL A 5 5.45 20.09 15.78
CA VAL A 5 4.92 18.88 16.45
C VAL A 5 3.59 19.13 17.17
N CYS A 6 3.22 20.39 17.40
CA CYS A 6 1.93 20.78 17.99
C CYS A 6 0.81 20.90 16.95
N SER A 7 1.08 20.59 15.67
CA SER A 7 0.06 20.62 14.62
C SER A 7 -1.00 19.55 14.86
N PRO A 8 -2.30 19.89 14.79
CA PRO A 8 -3.38 18.91 14.91
C PRO A 8 -3.52 18.02 13.65
N THR A 9 -2.92 18.41 12.53
CA THR A 9 -2.93 17.63 11.28
C THR A 9 -1.86 16.53 11.34
N PRO A 10 -2.13 15.29 10.89
CA PRO A 10 -1.11 14.24 10.84
C PRO A 10 0.13 14.66 10.03
N PHE A 11 1.32 14.41 10.57
CA PHE A 11 2.61 14.69 9.91
C PHE A 11 3.63 13.58 10.19
N LEU A 12 4.66 13.50 9.35
CA LEU A 12 5.87 12.71 9.60
C LEU A 12 7.05 13.68 9.69
N VAL A 13 7.77 13.65 10.81
CA VAL A 13 8.93 14.53 11.04
C VAL A 13 10.07 13.73 11.66
N GLY A 14 11.28 13.93 11.14
CA GLY A 14 12.51 13.42 11.75
C GLY A 14 13.05 14.42 12.77
N ILE A 15 13.27 13.99 14.00
CA ILE A 15 13.80 14.83 15.09
C ILE A 15 15.12 14.23 15.55
N LEU A 16 16.15 15.07 15.68
CA LEU A 16 17.44 14.64 16.23
C LEU A 16 17.28 14.31 17.72
N SER A 17 17.98 13.27 18.17
CA SER A 17 17.91 12.80 19.56
C SER A 17 18.29 13.87 20.59
N CYS A 18 19.18 14.81 20.25
CA CYS A 18 19.52 15.95 21.11
C CYS A 18 18.37 16.95 21.32
N CYS A 19 17.34 16.94 20.46
CA CYS A 19 16.16 17.79 20.54
C CYS A 19 15.00 17.14 21.33
N LEU A 20 15.10 15.87 21.70
CA LEU A 20 14.04 15.17 22.46
C LEU A 20 13.66 15.86 23.79
N PRO A 21 14.59 16.41 24.59
CA PRO A 21 14.23 17.12 25.81
C PRO A 21 13.37 18.37 25.56
N GLN A 22 13.43 18.95 24.36
CA GLN A 22 12.62 20.12 24.00
C GLN A 22 11.16 19.74 23.69
N LEU A 23 10.88 18.45 23.45
CA LEU A 23 9.52 17.97 23.20
C LEU A 23 8.69 17.82 24.48
N SER A 24 9.33 17.55 25.63
CA SER A 24 8.61 17.41 26.91
C SER A 24 7.96 18.71 27.37
N ASP A 25 8.48 19.84 26.92
CA ASP A 25 8.00 21.17 27.29
C ASP A 25 6.88 21.68 26.36
N LEU A 26 6.53 20.94 25.31
CA LEU A 26 5.50 21.31 24.35
C LEU A 26 4.16 20.63 24.67
N PRO A 27 3.02 21.29 24.39
CA PRO A 27 1.68 20.74 24.59
C PRO A 27 1.34 19.76 23.45
N ILE A 28 2.07 18.64 23.40
CA ILE A 28 1.93 17.65 22.35
C ILE A 28 0.82 16.67 22.74
N GLU A 29 -0.35 16.77 22.09
CA GLU A 29 -1.41 15.76 22.20
C GLU A 29 -1.19 14.65 21.16
N GLU A 30 -1.27 13.39 21.60
CA GLU A 30 -1.26 12.17 20.77
C GLU A 30 -0.08 11.97 19.77
N VAL A 31 1.10 12.55 20.02
CA VAL A 31 2.28 12.21 19.20
C VAL A 31 2.88 10.89 19.65
N ARG A 32 2.79 9.89 18.78
CA ARG A 32 3.58 8.67 18.91
C ARG A 32 5.03 8.97 18.49
N ILE A 33 5.88 9.14 19.49
CA ILE A 33 7.34 9.22 19.29
C ILE A 33 7.82 7.80 19.05
N CYS A 34 7.94 7.43 17.77
CA CYS A 34 8.47 6.13 17.39
C CYS A 34 10.00 6.15 17.53
N GLU A 35 10.53 5.59 18.62
CA GLU A 35 11.85 4.98 18.54
C GLU A 35 11.75 3.77 17.61
N ALA A 36 12.78 3.50 16.81
CA ALA A 36 12.76 2.57 15.67
C ALA A 36 12.37 1.10 15.96
N GLN A 37 11.88 0.78 17.17
CA GLN A 37 11.62 -0.58 17.65
C GLN A 37 10.21 -0.77 18.26
N THR A 38 9.36 0.26 18.39
CA THR A 38 8.06 0.09 19.07
C THR A 38 6.89 0.70 18.29
N LEU A 39 6.27 -0.12 17.45
CA LEU A 39 4.93 0.10 16.91
C LEU A 39 4.03 -1.01 17.46
N SER A 40 2.97 -0.65 18.19
CA SER A 40 2.19 -1.60 19.01
C SER A 40 0.86 -2.04 18.39
N ASP A 41 0.37 -1.39 17.33
CA ASP A 41 -0.93 -1.67 16.72
C ASP A 41 -0.85 -2.18 15.27
N GLU A 42 0.35 -2.34 14.72
CA GLU A 42 0.56 -2.90 13.38
C GLU A 42 0.01 -4.33 13.28
N ASP A 43 0.15 -5.11 14.36
CA ASP A 43 -0.38 -6.49 14.46
C ASP A 43 -1.91 -6.54 14.50
N GLU A 44 -2.59 -5.42 14.79
CA GLU A 44 -4.05 -5.37 14.88
C GLU A 44 -4.70 -4.87 13.57
N ILE A 45 -4.00 -4.03 12.80
CA ILE A 45 -4.58 -3.36 11.63
C ILE A 45 -4.24 -4.08 10.32
N LEU A 46 -2.99 -4.57 10.16
CA LEU A 46 -2.56 -5.22 8.92
C LEU A 46 -3.16 -6.63 8.77
N PRO A 47 -3.57 -7.03 7.55
CA PRO A 47 -3.99 -8.40 7.32
C PRO A 47 -2.82 -9.37 7.54
N HIS A 48 -2.88 -10.20 8.61
CA HIS A 48 -1.78 -11.09 9.03
C HIS A 48 -1.13 -11.90 7.90
N LYS A 49 -1.91 -12.34 6.92
CA LYS A 49 -1.38 -13.09 5.76
C LYS A 49 -0.47 -12.24 4.88
N LEU A 50 -0.85 -10.99 4.62
CA LEU A 50 -0.05 -10.06 3.84
C LEU A 50 1.14 -9.54 4.64
N GLN A 51 0.95 -9.30 5.94
CA GLN A 51 2.03 -8.95 6.86
C GLN A 51 3.10 -10.06 6.86
N ALA A 52 2.70 -11.33 7.04
CA ALA A 52 3.61 -12.46 7.03
C ALA A 52 4.37 -12.59 5.71
N ALA A 53 3.68 -12.40 4.58
CA ALA A 53 4.32 -12.44 3.26
C ALA A 53 5.30 -11.27 3.03
N LEU A 54 4.96 -10.06 3.49
CA LEU A 54 5.89 -8.92 3.48
C LEU A 54 7.13 -9.20 4.34
N VAL A 55 6.93 -9.69 5.57
CA VAL A 55 8.03 -10.06 6.48
C VAL A 55 8.92 -11.12 5.84
N GLN A 56 8.33 -12.16 5.25
CA GLN A 56 9.06 -13.23 4.58
C GLN A 56 9.95 -12.68 3.45
N ILE A 57 9.44 -11.82 2.57
CA ILE A 57 10.25 -11.20 1.50
C ILE A 57 11.44 -10.42 2.08
N LEU A 58 11.21 -9.70 3.19
CA LEU A 58 12.25 -8.90 3.84
C LEU A 58 13.29 -9.77 4.57
N GLU A 59 12.90 -10.92 5.11
CA GLU A 59 13.79 -11.89 5.75
C GLU A 59 14.61 -12.67 4.71
N GLU A 60 13.97 -13.15 3.64
CA GLU A 60 14.58 -13.95 2.56
C GLU A 60 15.29 -13.07 1.51
N ARG A 61 15.34 -11.74 1.70
CA ARG A 61 15.89 -10.78 0.73
C ARG A 61 17.26 -11.14 0.17
N SER A 62 18.15 -11.70 0.98
CA SER A 62 19.50 -12.07 0.52
C SER A 62 19.47 -13.25 -0.45
N GLU A 63 18.58 -14.21 -0.23
CA GLU A 63 18.43 -15.39 -1.07
C GLU A 63 17.80 -14.99 -2.41
N ILE A 64 16.74 -14.18 -2.37
CA ILE A 64 16.07 -13.63 -3.55
C ILE A 64 17.08 -12.85 -4.43
N LEU A 65 17.83 -11.93 -3.83
CA LEU A 65 18.84 -11.14 -4.55
C LEU A 65 19.98 -12.00 -5.12
N SER A 66 20.32 -13.13 -4.48
CA SER A 66 21.36 -14.04 -4.97
C SER A 66 20.89 -14.89 -6.15
N HIS A 67 19.60 -15.25 -6.19
CA HIS A 67 19.01 -16.06 -7.24
C HIS A 67 18.74 -15.26 -8.52
N GLU A 68 18.33 -14.00 -8.39
CA GLU A 68 18.02 -13.16 -9.55
C GLU A 68 19.26 -12.70 -10.34
N GLN A 69 20.40 -12.55 -9.65
CA GLN A 69 21.70 -12.30 -10.29
C GLN A 69 22.16 -13.46 -11.19
N SER A 70 21.65 -14.68 -10.97
CA SER A 70 21.97 -15.83 -11.80
C SER A 70 21.05 -16.02 -13.02
N ASP A 71 19.79 -15.53 -12.96
CA ASP A 71 18.76 -15.86 -13.95
C ASP A 71 18.32 -14.68 -14.86
N THR A 72 18.66 -13.42 -14.54
CA THR A 72 18.18 -12.25 -15.28
C THR A 72 19.24 -11.18 -15.53
N GLN A 73 19.22 -10.54 -16.71
CA GLN A 73 20.11 -9.44 -17.11
C GLN A 73 19.88 -8.11 -16.36
N GLY A 74 19.04 -8.09 -15.33
CA GLY A 74 18.71 -6.90 -14.54
C GLY A 74 19.24 -7.01 -13.12
N ASP A 75 19.99 -6.00 -12.67
CA ASP A 75 20.40 -5.88 -11.27
C ASP A 75 19.19 -5.51 -10.40
N THR A 76 18.48 -6.51 -9.87
CA THR A 76 17.53 -6.26 -8.78
C THR A 76 18.33 -5.80 -7.56
N THR A 77 18.07 -4.57 -7.10
CA THR A 77 18.67 -4.04 -5.88
C THR A 77 17.77 -4.28 -4.68
N LEU A 78 18.33 -4.25 -3.47
CA LEU A 78 17.55 -4.31 -2.23
C LEU A 78 16.42 -3.27 -2.20
N ASN A 79 16.70 -2.03 -2.64
CA ASN A 79 15.70 -0.97 -2.68
C ASN A 79 14.56 -1.28 -3.64
N SER A 80 14.87 -1.89 -4.79
CA SER A 80 13.86 -2.32 -5.75
C SER A 80 12.98 -3.43 -5.18
N LEU A 81 13.60 -4.45 -4.57
CA LEU A 81 12.88 -5.57 -3.94
C LEU A 81 11.93 -5.09 -2.84
N VAL A 82 12.42 -4.23 -1.96
CA VAL A 82 11.61 -3.65 -0.87
C VAL A 82 10.45 -2.83 -1.45
N SER A 83 10.74 -1.96 -2.41
CA SER A 83 9.70 -1.11 -3.04
C SER A 83 8.64 -1.96 -3.75
N GLU A 84 9.06 -2.99 -4.48
CA GLU A 84 8.19 -3.93 -5.19
C GLU A 84 7.27 -4.68 -4.22
N ALA A 85 7.79 -5.15 -3.09
CA ALA A 85 6.98 -5.81 -2.07
C ALA A 85 5.83 -4.91 -1.55
N PHE A 86 6.12 -3.63 -1.30
CA PHE A 86 5.10 -2.66 -0.89
C PHE A 86 4.13 -2.30 -2.02
N VAL A 87 4.61 -2.11 -3.25
CA VAL A 87 3.72 -1.89 -4.41
C VAL A 87 2.78 -3.08 -4.58
N GLN A 88 3.31 -4.29 -4.52
CA GLN A 88 2.54 -5.53 -4.63
C GLN A 88 1.49 -5.64 -3.53
N PHE A 89 1.84 -5.32 -2.28
CA PHE A 89 0.89 -5.24 -1.17
C PHE A 89 -0.28 -4.30 -1.50
N PHE A 90 0.00 -3.07 -1.93
CA PHE A 90 -1.06 -2.12 -2.27
C PHE A 90 -1.85 -2.53 -3.51
N VAL A 91 -1.22 -3.14 -4.50
CA VAL A 91 -1.92 -3.66 -5.69
C VAL A 91 -2.92 -4.76 -5.30
N GLU A 92 -2.54 -5.69 -4.42
CA GLU A 92 -3.46 -6.73 -3.95
C GLU A 92 -4.63 -6.19 -3.14
N ILE A 93 -4.40 -5.12 -2.36
CA ILE A 93 -5.42 -4.53 -1.51
C ILE A 93 -6.32 -3.54 -2.24
N VAL A 94 -5.76 -2.64 -3.05
CA VAL A 94 -6.50 -1.54 -3.70
C VAL A 94 -6.45 -1.55 -5.22
N GLY A 95 -5.70 -2.43 -5.89
CA GLY A 95 -5.52 -2.42 -7.36
C GLY A 95 -6.82 -2.59 -8.16
N HIS A 96 -7.83 -3.24 -7.58
CA HIS A 96 -9.16 -3.41 -8.17
C HIS A 96 -10.08 -2.18 -8.07
N TYR A 97 -9.60 -1.04 -7.56
CA TYR A 97 -10.40 0.18 -7.40
C TYR A 97 -11.14 0.58 -8.69
N SER A 98 -10.53 0.32 -9.85
CA SER A 98 -11.05 0.66 -11.17
C SER A 98 -12.37 -0.06 -11.48
N LEU A 99 -12.58 -1.27 -10.95
CA LEU A 99 -13.83 -2.03 -11.06
C LEU A 99 -14.99 -1.40 -10.27
N HIS A 100 -14.66 -0.50 -9.34
CA HIS A 100 -15.59 0.20 -8.47
C HIS A 100 -15.65 1.70 -8.78
N MET A 101 -15.22 2.09 -9.99
CA MET A 101 -15.40 3.45 -10.50
C MET A 101 -16.60 3.47 -11.43
N SER A 102 -17.64 4.23 -11.06
CA SER A 102 -18.86 4.40 -11.85
C SER A 102 -18.89 5.75 -12.55
N VAL A 103 -19.65 5.87 -13.64
CA VAL A 103 -19.86 7.15 -14.33
C VAL A 103 -21.30 7.59 -14.10
N THR A 104 -21.49 8.79 -13.55
CA THR A 104 -22.81 9.38 -13.32
C THR A 104 -23.45 9.83 -14.64
N GLU A 105 -24.73 10.17 -14.61
CA GLU A 105 -25.45 10.74 -15.77
C GLU A 105 -24.81 12.04 -16.29
N GLN A 106 -24.09 12.76 -15.42
CA GLN A 106 -23.35 13.97 -15.76
C GLN A 106 -21.96 13.68 -16.35
N GLY A 107 -21.61 12.41 -16.56
CA GLY A 107 -20.31 11.99 -17.08
C GLY A 107 -19.17 12.04 -16.05
N GLN A 108 -19.48 12.25 -14.76
CA GLN A 108 -18.47 12.31 -13.71
C GLN A 108 -18.12 10.90 -13.22
N ARG A 109 -16.83 10.64 -13.02
CA ARG A 109 -16.37 9.41 -12.36
C ARG A 109 -16.57 9.53 -10.86
N VAL A 110 -17.18 8.52 -10.26
CA VAL A 110 -17.45 8.43 -8.82
C VAL A 110 -17.08 7.05 -8.30
N PHE A 111 -16.26 7.04 -7.26
CA PHE A 111 -15.81 5.84 -6.60
C PHE A 111 -16.86 5.25 -5.66
N GLN A 112 -17.11 3.95 -5.82
CA GLN A 112 -18.11 3.21 -5.05
C GLN A 112 -17.47 2.57 -3.81
N ARG A 113 -17.44 3.34 -2.72
CA ARG A 113 -16.78 3.00 -1.46
C ARG A 113 -17.21 1.64 -0.87
N GLU A 114 -18.50 1.41 -0.67
CA GLU A 114 -19.01 0.19 -0.03
C GLU A 114 -18.85 -1.06 -0.90
N PRO A 115 -19.17 -1.04 -2.21
CA PRO A 115 -18.88 -2.17 -3.11
C PRO A 115 -17.39 -2.53 -3.14
N PHE A 116 -16.51 -1.54 -3.21
CA PHE A 116 -15.06 -1.75 -3.17
C PHE A 116 -14.62 -2.44 -1.89
N ARG A 117 -15.08 -1.97 -0.73
CA ARG A 117 -14.75 -2.64 0.55
C ARG A 117 -15.31 -4.06 0.58
N LYS A 118 -16.53 -4.30 0.07
CA LYS A 118 -17.19 -5.61 0.15
C LYS A 118 -16.70 -6.63 -0.87
N SER A 119 -15.94 -6.22 -1.89
CA SER A 119 -15.35 -7.11 -2.91
C SER A 119 -14.41 -8.17 -2.30
N HIS A 120 -13.84 -7.85 -1.14
CA HIS A 120 -12.95 -8.72 -0.40
C HIS A 120 -13.70 -9.68 0.52
N GLY A 121 -13.51 -10.99 0.33
CA GLY A 121 -14.10 -12.01 1.20
C GLY A 121 -13.55 -11.96 2.63
N SER A 122 -12.25 -11.65 2.77
CA SER A 122 -11.54 -11.65 4.05
C SER A 122 -12.02 -10.53 4.99
N ARG A 123 -12.44 -10.89 6.21
CA ARG A 123 -12.87 -9.92 7.24
C ARG A 123 -11.73 -8.99 7.65
N THR A 124 -10.52 -9.52 7.84
CA THR A 124 -9.35 -8.74 8.25
C THR A 124 -8.97 -7.72 7.17
N VAL A 125 -9.06 -8.10 5.90
CA VAL A 125 -8.77 -7.18 4.79
C VAL A 125 -9.84 -6.11 4.67
N ARG A 126 -11.12 -6.45 4.90
CA ARG A 126 -12.20 -5.46 4.96
C ARG A 126 -12.03 -4.48 6.12
N HIS A 127 -11.50 -4.93 7.25
CA HIS A 127 -11.20 -4.07 8.40
C HIS A 127 -10.04 -3.13 8.08
N PHE A 128 -8.92 -3.66 7.55
CA PHE A 128 -7.81 -2.85 7.06
C PHE A 128 -8.29 -1.79 6.06
N LEU A 129 -9.04 -2.20 5.03
CA LEU A 129 -9.58 -1.30 4.02
C LEU A 129 -10.47 -0.22 4.65
N HIS A 130 -11.34 -0.58 5.60
CA HIS A 130 -12.14 0.41 6.30
C HIS A 130 -11.27 1.50 6.93
N CYS A 131 -10.23 1.12 7.70
CA CYS A 131 -9.32 2.08 8.33
C CYS A 131 -8.50 2.87 7.29
N PHE A 132 -7.92 2.19 6.30
CA PHE A 132 -7.11 2.82 5.26
C PHE A 132 -7.90 3.83 4.43
N MET A 133 -9.17 3.53 4.15
CA MET A 133 -10.03 4.39 3.35
C MET A 133 -10.53 5.63 4.11
N GLU A 134 -10.32 5.73 5.43
CA GLU A 134 -10.53 6.97 6.21
C GLU A 134 -9.32 7.91 6.15
N THR A 135 -8.18 7.46 5.59
CA THR A 135 -6.96 8.27 5.53
C THR A 135 -6.99 9.32 4.43
N GLN A 136 -6.29 10.44 4.64
CA GLN A 136 -6.09 11.46 3.60
C GLN A 136 -5.34 10.92 2.38
N MET A 137 -4.43 9.95 2.59
CA MET A 137 -3.70 9.29 1.50
C MET A 137 -4.66 8.60 0.53
N PHE A 138 -5.62 7.83 1.04
CA PHE A 138 -6.62 7.17 0.20
C PHE A 138 -7.58 8.18 -0.45
N ALA A 139 -7.99 9.22 0.29
CA ALA A 139 -8.84 10.28 -0.25
C ALA A 139 -8.18 10.97 -1.46
N GLY A 140 -6.91 11.37 -1.34
CA GLY A 140 -6.15 11.95 -2.45
C GLY A 140 -5.98 10.98 -3.62
N PHE A 141 -5.66 9.71 -3.32
CA PHE A 141 -5.57 8.65 -4.33
C PHE A 141 -6.85 8.53 -5.18
N ILE A 142 -8.02 8.50 -4.56
CA ILE A 142 -9.30 8.41 -5.29
C ILE A 142 -9.61 9.71 -6.03
N GLN A 143 -9.44 10.85 -5.37
CA GLN A 143 -9.75 12.16 -5.95
C GLN A 143 -8.99 12.40 -7.27
N ASP A 144 -7.70 12.08 -7.30
CA ASP A 144 -6.88 12.18 -8.51
C ASP A 144 -7.47 11.37 -9.68
N ARG A 145 -8.07 10.21 -9.39
CA ARG A 145 -8.62 9.28 -10.38
C ARG A 145 -10.04 9.64 -10.80
N GLU A 146 -10.82 10.27 -9.93
CA GLU A 146 -12.12 10.85 -10.27
C GLU A 146 -11.98 12.08 -11.17
N LEU A 147 -10.97 12.93 -10.90
CA LEU A 147 -10.68 14.12 -11.70
C LEU A 147 -9.98 13.82 -13.02
N SER A 148 -9.22 12.72 -13.10
CA SER A 148 -8.45 12.42 -14.30
C SER A 148 -9.34 12.07 -15.50
N LYS A 149 -9.04 12.64 -16.67
CA LYS A 149 -9.73 12.37 -17.95
C LYS A 149 -9.24 11.09 -18.63
N SER A 150 -8.04 10.62 -18.29
CA SER A 150 -7.45 9.34 -18.74
C SER A 150 -6.77 8.66 -17.56
N LEU A 151 -6.86 7.34 -17.40
CA LEU A 151 -5.96 6.66 -16.46
C LEU A 151 -4.53 6.95 -16.92
N GLY A 152 -3.78 7.74 -16.14
CA GLY A 152 -2.36 7.91 -16.36
C GLY A 152 -1.68 6.54 -16.26
N ARG A 153 -0.64 6.29 -17.05
CA ARG A 153 0.16 5.06 -16.92
C ARG A 153 1.19 5.22 -15.81
N GLY A 154 0.73 5.47 -14.58
CA GLY A 154 1.60 5.43 -13.42
C GLY A 154 2.03 3.99 -13.13
N LEU A 155 3.13 3.82 -12.38
CA LEU A 155 3.62 2.49 -11.97
C LEU A 155 2.50 1.67 -11.33
N PHE A 156 1.74 2.29 -10.42
CA PHE A 156 0.62 1.63 -9.74
C PHE A 156 -0.46 1.15 -10.72
N GLU A 157 -0.85 1.98 -11.70
CA GLU A 157 -1.86 1.60 -12.71
C GLU A 157 -1.42 0.42 -13.56
N VAL A 158 -0.15 0.40 -13.97
CA VAL A 158 0.42 -0.71 -14.75
C VAL A 158 0.32 -2.00 -13.94
N ARG A 159 0.81 -1.99 -12.69
CA ARG A 159 0.79 -3.19 -11.84
C ARG A 159 -0.62 -3.62 -11.44
N ALA A 160 -1.53 -2.67 -11.22
CA ALA A 160 -2.93 -2.96 -10.95
C ALA A 160 -3.62 -3.63 -12.15
N LEU A 161 -3.32 -3.21 -13.37
CA LEU A 161 -3.84 -3.83 -14.59
C LEU A 161 -3.31 -5.26 -14.77
N GLU A 162 -2.00 -5.46 -14.65
CA GLU A 162 -1.37 -6.79 -14.71
C GLU A 162 -1.97 -7.74 -13.67
N TYR A 163 -2.18 -7.24 -12.45
CA TYR A 163 -2.84 -8.00 -11.39
C TYR A 163 -4.27 -8.39 -11.76
N LEU A 164 -5.08 -7.47 -12.30
CA LEU A 164 -6.46 -7.75 -12.73
C LEU A 164 -6.54 -8.74 -13.91
N GLU A 165 -5.57 -8.70 -14.82
CA GLU A 165 -5.46 -9.65 -15.93
C GLU A 165 -5.06 -11.05 -15.45
N SER A 166 -4.26 -11.14 -14.38
CA SER A 166 -3.87 -12.42 -13.78
C SER A 166 -5.00 -13.14 -13.03
N ILE A 167 -6.08 -12.43 -12.69
CA ILE A 167 -7.24 -13.00 -11.99
C ILE A 167 -8.20 -13.62 -13.01
N PRO A 168 -8.57 -14.91 -12.88
CA PRO A 168 -9.57 -15.55 -13.73
C PRO A 168 -10.90 -14.77 -13.71
N GLU A 169 -11.54 -14.61 -14.87
CA GLU A 169 -12.83 -13.89 -15.04
C GLU A 169 -13.89 -14.28 -13.99
N THR A 170 -13.96 -15.56 -13.61
CA THR A 170 -14.90 -16.11 -12.61
C THR A 170 -14.64 -15.66 -11.16
N GLU A 171 -13.46 -15.11 -10.85
CA GLU A 171 -13.05 -14.68 -9.51
C GLU A 171 -13.00 -13.15 -9.36
N ARG A 172 -13.25 -12.38 -10.44
CA ARG A 172 -13.20 -10.91 -10.42
C ARG A 172 -14.26 -10.28 -9.49
N THR A 173 -15.33 -11.01 -9.19
CA THR A 173 -16.40 -10.55 -8.29
C THR A 173 -16.10 -10.77 -6.80
N GLY A 174 -15.08 -11.59 -6.47
CA GLY A 174 -14.72 -11.90 -5.10
C GLY A 174 -13.21 -12.05 -4.98
N MET A 175 -12.54 -11.03 -4.48
CA MET A 175 -11.09 -10.99 -4.30
C MET A 175 -10.66 -11.92 -3.16
N ASN A 176 -10.68 -13.22 -3.44
CA ASN A 176 -10.55 -14.27 -2.45
C ASN A 176 -9.11 -14.81 -2.33
N LYS A 177 -8.15 -14.28 -3.10
CA LYS A 177 -6.79 -14.86 -3.23
C LYS A 177 -5.67 -13.83 -3.12
N ILE A 178 -5.65 -13.16 -1.98
CA ILE A 178 -4.76 -12.06 -1.56
C ILE A 178 -3.33 -12.58 -1.24
N LEU A 179 -2.83 -13.56 -1.98
CA LEU A 179 -1.51 -14.17 -1.76
C LEU A 179 -0.90 -14.82 -3.01
N ARG A 180 -1.53 -14.74 -4.19
CA ARG A 180 -1.02 -15.48 -5.36
C ARG A 180 0.34 -14.99 -5.84
N SER A 181 0.68 -13.73 -5.61
CA SER A 181 1.88 -13.06 -6.13
C SER A 181 2.87 -12.68 -5.03
N LEU A 182 2.42 -12.10 -3.91
CA LEU A 182 3.33 -11.74 -2.81
C LEU A 182 4.09 -12.95 -2.22
N GLY A 183 3.46 -14.12 -2.11
CA GLY A 183 4.09 -15.33 -1.57
C GLY A 183 4.93 -16.15 -2.56
N LYS A 184 5.06 -15.72 -3.82
CA LYS A 184 5.81 -16.46 -4.85
C LYS A 184 7.21 -15.93 -5.11
N GLY A 185 7.58 -14.79 -4.52
CA GLY A 185 8.88 -14.17 -4.75
C GLY A 185 9.18 -13.85 -6.21
N THR A 186 8.20 -13.93 -7.11
CA THR A 186 8.38 -13.58 -8.52
C THR A 186 8.24 -12.06 -8.63
N PRO A 187 9.30 -11.31 -8.94
CA PRO A 187 9.15 -9.92 -9.29
C PRO A 187 8.29 -9.86 -10.54
N LEU A 188 7.24 -9.05 -10.48
CA LEU A 188 6.63 -8.57 -11.71
C LEU A 188 7.71 -7.72 -12.40
N ALA A 189 8.22 -8.22 -13.52
CA ALA A 189 9.35 -7.62 -14.22
C ALA A 189 9.05 -6.14 -14.53
N PHE A 190 9.97 -5.25 -14.18
CA PHE A 190 9.89 -3.86 -14.62
C PHE A 190 9.99 -3.83 -16.15
N VAL A 191 8.86 -3.65 -16.83
CA VAL A 191 8.88 -3.18 -18.21
C VAL A 191 9.25 -1.70 -18.14
N HIS A 192 10.55 -1.42 -18.25
CA HIS A 192 11.05 -0.06 -18.44
C HIS A 192 10.33 0.57 -19.64
N SER A 193 9.72 1.73 -19.41
CA SER A 193 9.25 2.63 -20.47
C SER A 193 10.39 3.47 -21.02
#